data_AF-A0A2G6EU94-F1
#
_entry.id   AF-A0A2G6EU94-F1
#
_cell.length_a   1.000
_cell.length_b   1.000
_cell.length_c   1.000
_cell.angle_alpha   90.00
_cell.angle_beta   90.00
_cell.angle_gamma   90.00
#
_symmetry.space_group_name_H-M   'P 1'
#
loop_
_entity.id
_entity.type
_entity.pdbx_description
1 polymer ?
#
loop_
_entity_poly.entity_id
_entity_poly.type
_entity_poly.pdbx_seq_one_letter_code
_entity_poly.pdbx_strand_id
1 'polypeptide(L)'
;FVGKNADVRIGDKIVTSGLGNRYPRGYGIGVVTSVQVSPINEFMQVHAKPLAALDKILEVLLIQPVAPLNLEPQNTPPLNPMQATQHHG
;
A
#
# COMPACT_ATOMS: atom_id res chain seq x y z
N PHE A 1 -5.83 -10.62 -8.21
CA PHE A 1 -6.12 -10.97 -9.61
C PHE A 1 -5.02 -10.40 -10.48
N VAL A 2 -4.43 -11.22 -11.36
CA VAL A 2 -3.40 -10.79 -12.30
C VAL A 2 -3.97 -10.99 -13.71
N GLY A 3 -4.11 -9.89 -14.45
CA GLY A 3 -4.64 -9.93 -15.82
C GLY A 3 -3.65 -10.59 -16.78
N LYS A 4 -4.15 -11.15 -17.89
CA LYS A 4 -3.34 -11.85 -18.91
C LYS A 4 -2.19 -11.05 -19.50
N ASN A 5 -2.31 -9.74 -19.53
CA ASN A 5 -1.31 -8.83 -20.12
C ASN A 5 -0.28 -8.34 -19.09
N ALA A 6 -0.38 -8.79 -17.84
CA ALA A 6 0.62 -8.45 -16.84
C ALA A 6 1.92 -9.19 -17.15
N ASP A 7 3.02 -8.44 -17.18
CA ASP A 7 4.36 -8.99 -17.36
C ASP A 7 4.84 -9.64 -16.06
N VAL A 8 4.47 -10.90 -15.84
CA VAL A 8 4.86 -11.70 -14.66
C VAL A 8 5.76 -12.85 -15.09
N ARG A 9 6.93 -12.92 -14.48
CA ARG A 9 7.98 -13.92 -14.78
C ARG A 9 8.38 -14.70 -13.54
N ILE A 10 8.86 -15.92 -13.77
CA ILE A 10 9.51 -16.72 -12.71
C ILE A 10 10.72 -15.93 -12.19
N GLY A 11 10.86 -15.86 -10.87
CA GLY A 11 11.89 -15.06 -10.19
C GLY A 11 11.43 -13.67 -9.74
N ASP A 12 10.27 -13.20 -10.20
CA ASP A 12 9.74 -11.91 -9.75
C ASP A 12 9.41 -11.91 -8.26
N LYS A 13 9.74 -10.79 -7.59
CA LYS A 13 9.40 -10.58 -6.17
C LYS A 13 7.98 -10.05 -6.06
N ILE A 14 7.20 -10.69 -5.19
CA ILE A 14 5.85 -10.26 -4.83
C ILE A 14 5.93 -9.38 -3.59
N VAL A 15 5.33 -8.19 -3.66
CA VAL A 15 5.26 -7.23 -2.56
C VAL A 15 3.82 -6.76 -2.32
N THR A 16 3.51 -6.32 -1.11
CA THR A 16 2.23 -5.69 -0.76
C THR A 16 2.06 -4.33 -1.44
N SER A 17 0.85 -4.02 -1.90
CA SER A 17 0.53 -2.70 -2.49
C SER A 17 0.28 -1.60 -1.45
N GLY A 18 -0.13 -1.97 -0.23
CA GLY A 18 -0.56 -1.05 0.82
C GLY A 18 -2.02 -0.56 0.72
N LEU A 19 -2.77 -0.97 -0.32
CA LEU A 19 -4.12 -0.47 -0.65
C LEU A 19 -5.26 -0.82 0.35
N GLY A 20 -4.94 -1.38 1.51
CA GLY A 20 -5.93 -1.72 2.54
C GLY A 20 -5.53 -1.27 3.95
N ASN A 21 -4.52 -0.40 4.09
CA ASN A 21 -3.96 0.11 5.35
C ASN A 21 -3.57 -0.95 6.41
N ARG A 22 -3.55 -2.23 6.04
CA ARG A 22 -3.21 -3.35 6.94
C ARG A 22 -1.73 -3.73 6.90
N TYR A 23 -1.15 -3.72 5.71
CA TYR A 23 0.26 -4.04 5.50
C TYR A 23 0.99 -2.82 4.95
N PRO A 24 2.25 -2.58 5.32
CA PRO A 24 3.05 -1.51 4.75
C PRO A 24 3.17 -1.76 3.26
N ARG A 25 3.25 -0.71 2.45
CA ARG A 25 3.53 -0.83 1.02
C ARG A 25 4.96 -1.38 0.82
N GLY A 26 5.12 -2.31 -0.11
CA GLY A 26 6.43 -2.86 -0.48
C GLY A 26 6.92 -4.02 0.39
N TYR A 27 6.10 -4.51 1.32
CA TYR A 27 6.47 -5.65 2.17
C TYR A 27 6.56 -6.93 1.35
N GLY A 28 7.70 -7.61 1.39
CA GLY A 28 7.98 -8.80 0.60
C GLY A 28 7.16 -10.00 1.05
N ILE A 29 6.53 -10.68 0.08
CA ILE A 29 5.67 -11.85 0.32
C ILE A 29 6.36 -13.12 -0.17
N GLY A 30 6.88 -13.11 -1.39
CA GLY A 30 7.36 -14.34 -2.04
C GLY A 30 8.08 -14.08 -3.36
N VAL A 31 8.54 -15.17 -3.96
CA VAL A 31 9.15 -15.19 -5.31
C VAL A 31 8.32 -16.10 -6.21
N VAL A 32 8.00 -15.64 -7.41
CA VAL A 32 7.24 -16.42 -8.40
C VAL A 32 8.02 -17.67 -8.80
N THR A 33 7.35 -18.83 -8.72
CA THR A 33 7.92 -20.14 -9.08
C THR A 33 7.23 -20.79 -10.28
N SER A 34 5.99 -20.41 -10.59
CA SER A 34 5.26 -20.88 -11.78
C SER A 34 4.26 -19.84 -12.23
N VAL A 35 4.09 -19.74 -13.55
CA VAL A 35 3.10 -18.89 -14.21
C VAL A 35 2.36 -19.75 -15.24
N GLN A 36 1.06 -19.92 -15.07
CA GLN A 36 0.21 -20.66 -15.99
C GLN A 36 -0.82 -19.72 -16.62
N VAL A 37 -0.76 -19.62 -17.95
CA VAL A 37 -1.71 -18.85 -18.74
C VAL A 37 -2.67 -19.81 -19.41
N SER A 38 -3.95 -19.71 -19.06
CA SER A 38 -5.01 -20.51 -19.69
C SER A 38 -5.71 -19.67 -20.76
N PRO A 39 -5.92 -20.19 -21.98
CA PRO A 39 -6.69 -19.49 -23.02
C PRO A 39 -8.12 -19.18 -22.56
N ILE A 40 -8.71 -20.09 -21.78
CA ILE A 40 -10.11 -20.07 -21.35
C ILE A 40 -10.36 -19.28 -20.05
N ASN A 41 -9.35 -18.99 -19.24
CA ASN A 41 -9.53 -18.23 -17.99
C ASN A 41 -9.17 -16.77 -18.21
N GLU A 42 -9.93 -15.81 -17.68
CA GLU A 42 -9.60 -14.37 -17.77
C GLU A 42 -8.36 -13.94 -16.97
N PHE A 43 -7.88 -14.82 -16.08
CA PHE A 43 -6.75 -14.56 -15.18
C PHE A 43 -5.65 -15.62 -15.34
N MET A 44 -4.42 -15.21 -15.03
CA MET A 44 -3.28 -16.11 -14.93
C MET A 44 -3.23 -16.73 -13.53
N GLN A 45 -2.84 -18.01 -13.45
CA GLN A 45 -2.49 -18.63 -12.17
C GLN A 45 -0.99 -18.46 -11.93
N VAL A 46 -0.65 -17.94 -10.74
CA VAL A 46 0.73 -17.67 -10.36
C VAL A 46 0.99 -18.35 -9.02
N HIS A 47 1.99 -19.23 -8.97
CA HIS A 47 2.47 -19.83 -7.74
C HIS A 47 3.74 -19.11 -7.29
N ALA A 48 3.89 -18.95 -5.97
CA ALA A 48 5.05 -18.31 -5.37
C ALA A 48 5.54 -19.07 -4.15
N LYS A 49 6.86 -19.06 -3.97
CA LYS A 49 7.52 -19.51 -2.75
C LYS A 49 7.54 -18.35 -1.75
N PRO A 50 7.03 -18.52 -0.52
CA PRO A 50 7.12 -17.49 0.51
C PRO A 50 8.58 -17.13 0.82
N LEU A 51 8.85 -15.85 1.09
CA LEU A 51 10.18 -15.41 1.55
C LEU A 51 10.46 -15.85 2.99
N ALA A 52 9.41 -15.95 3.81
CA ALA A 52 9.51 -16.37 5.19
C ALA A 52 9.46 -17.90 5.29
N ALA A 53 10.45 -18.49 5.94
CA ALA A 53 10.40 -19.87 6.40
C ALA A 53 9.59 -19.91 7.70
N LEU A 54 8.25 -20.00 7.58
CA LEU A 54 7.32 -19.90 8.71
C LEU A 54 7.58 -20.96 9.79
N ASP A 55 8.22 -22.07 9.41
CA ASP A 55 8.68 -23.17 10.25
C ASP A 55 9.87 -22.83 11.15
N LYS A 56 10.48 -21.64 11.00
CA LYS A 56 11.67 -21.21 11.77
C LYS A 56 11.55 -19.85 12.46
N ILE A 57 10.35 -19.28 12.55
CA ILE A 57 10.18 -17.91 13.05
C ILE A 57 10.13 -17.90 14.58
N LEU A 58 11.14 -17.28 15.19
CA LEU A 58 11.24 -17.00 16.63
C LEU A 58 10.73 -15.59 17.00
N GLU A 59 10.57 -14.68 16.03
CA GLU A 59 10.16 -13.28 16.27
C GLU A 59 9.15 -12.80 15.22
N VAL A 60 8.06 -12.19 15.68
CA VAL A 60 6.99 -11.63 14.83
C VAL A 60 7.02 -10.11 14.89
N LEU A 61 6.86 -9.45 13.73
CA LEU A 61 6.70 -8.00 13.65
C LEU A 61 5.21 -7.65 13.71
N LEU A 62 4.78 -6.95 14.78
CA LEU A 62 3.44 -6.40 14.88
C LEU A 62 3.36 -5.09 14.07
N ILE A 63 2.47 -5.07 13.08
CA ILE A 63 2.22 -3.89 12.25
C ILE A 63 0.92 -3.24 12.71
N GLN A 64 0.99 -2.00 13.20
CA GLN A 64 -0.18 -1.21 13.54
C GLN A 64 -0.64 -0.39 12.32
N PRO A 65 -1.92 -0.53 11.89
CA PRO A 65 -2.50 0.36 10.90
C PRO A 65 -2.44 1.81 11.40
N VAL A 66 -1.82 2.69 10.63
CA VAL A 66 -1.89 4.12 10.91
C VAL A 66 -3.29 4.57 10.47
N ALA A 67 -4.10 5.07 11.40
CA ALA A 67 -5.37 5.69 11.03
C ALA A 67 -5.08 6.83 10.04
N PRO A 68 -5.88 7.01 8.98
CA PRO A 68 -5.72 8.17 8.12
C PRO A 68 -5.77 9.42 9.00
N LEU A 69 -4.74 10.27 8.89
CA LEU A 69 -4.77 11.60 9.49
C LEU A 69 -6.03 12.29 8.95
N ASN A 70 -7.02 12.48 9.80
CA ASN A 70 -8.18 13.30 9.48
C ASN A 70 -7.67 14.74 9.40
N LEU A 71 -7.12 15.11 8.24
CA LEU A 71 -6.78 16.47 7.91
C LEU A 71 -8.10 17.18 7.60
N GLU A 72 -8.93 17.41 8.62
CA GLU A 72 -9.99 18.40 8.51
C GLU A 72 -9.30 19.70 8.09
N PRO A 73 -9.69 20.30 6.95
CA PRO A 73 -9.24 21.64 6.63
C PRO A 73 -9.59 22.50 7.84
N GLN A 74 -8.57 22.99 8.54
CA GLN A 74 -8.75 24.00 9.57
C GLN A 74 -9.26 25.24 8.82
N ASN A 75 -10.59 25.33 8.66
CA ASN A 75 -11.29 26.53 8.20
C ASN A 75 -11.12 27.57 9.30
N THR A 76 -9.90 28.11 9.40
CA THR A 76 -9.64 29.34 10.11
C THR A 76 -10.26 30.44 9.26
N PRO A 77 -11.27 31.17 9.77
CA PRO A 77 -11.75 32.35 9.08
C PRO A 77 -10.55 33.25 8.75
N PRO A 78 -10.47 33.85 7.55
CA PRO A 78 -9.36 34.74 7.25
C PRO A 78 -9.32 35.85 8.30
N LEU A 79 -8.18 35.99 8.98
CA LEU A 79 -7.90 37.15 9.82
C LEU A 79 -8.03 38.39 8.95
N ASN A 80 -9.11 39.15 9.12
CA ASN A 80 -9.34 40.37 8.37
C ASN A 80 -8.28 41.41 8.79
N PRO A 81 -7.35 41.84 7.92
CA PRO A 81 -6.28 42.74 8.32
C PRO A 81 -6.74 44.19 8.56
N MET A 82 -8.03 44.52 8.38
CA MET A 82 -8.52 45.91 8.33
C MET A 82 -9.20 46.43 9.60
N GLN A 83 -8.98 45.84 10.79
CA GLN A 83 -9.51 46.42 12.04
C GLN A 83 -8.45 46.93 13.02
N ALA A 84 -7.17 46.90 12.65
CA ALA A 84 -6.11 47.57 13.39
C ALA A 84 -5.66 48.82 12.63
N THR A 85 -6.38 49.94 12.79
CA THR A 85 -5.85 51.31 12.98
C THR A 85 -7.05 52.26 13.13
N GLN A 86 -7.45 52.47 14.38
CA GLN A 86 -8.09 53.69 14.82
C GLN A 86 -7.02 54.79 14.98
N HIS A 87 -7.44 56.05 14.83
CA HIS A 87 -6.72 57.32 15.11
C HIS A 87 -5.73 57.87 14.07
N HIS A 88 -6.09 58.96 13.39
CA HIS A 88 -5.53 60.33 13.54
C HIS A 88 -5.80 61.19 12.29
N GLY A 89 -6.38 62.39 12.47
CA GLY A 89 -6.37 63.50 11.49
C GLY A 89 -7.75 64.02 11.12
#